data_AF-A0A0Q5YV98-F1
#
_entry.id   AF-A0A0Q5YV98-F1
#
_cell.length_a   1.000
_cell.length_b   1.000
_cell.length_c   1.000
_cell.angle_alpha   90.00
_cell.angle_beta   90.00
_cell.angle_gamma   90.00
#
_symmetry.space_group_name_H-M   'P 1'
#
loop_
_entity.id
_entity.type
_entity.pdbx_description
1 polymer ?
#
loop_
_entity_poly.entity_id
_entity_poly.type
_entity_poly.pdbx_seq_one_letter_code
_entity_poly.pdbx_strand_id
1 'polypeptide(L)'
;MMNLFTFVDIDATDLAKKAGFYQDEAIRSPVRIKKNGRPKTVLISYEEFIRLRDRDRQSFTVDDIPDDIADEILAADVPDELKD
;
A
#
# COMPACT_ATOMS: atom_id res chain seq x y z
N MET A 1 -14.27 3.86 12.43
CA MET A 1 -14.14 4.31 11.03
C MET A 1 -12.82 5.04 10.92
N MET A 2 -11.74 4.34 10.55
CA MET A 2 -10.40 4.94 10.49
C MET A 2 -10.37 5.94 9.35
N ASN A 3 -10.02 7.19 9.68
CA ASN A 3 -9.88 8.26 8.72
C ASN A 3 -8.78 7.84 7.75
N LEU A 4 -9.18 7.49 6.52
CA LEU A 4 -8.25 7.34 5.38
C LEU A 4 -7.44 8.63 5.30
N PHE A 5 -6.15 8.49 5.05
CA PHE A 5 -5.20 9.57 4.80
C PHE A 5 -5.84 10.86 4.25
N THR A 6 -5.51 12.01 4.84
CA THR A 6 -5.93 13.29 4.28
C THR A 6 -5.20 13.50 2.96
N PHE A 7 -5.94 13.42 1.84
CA PHE A 7 -5.38 13.59 0.51
C PHE A 7 -5.15 15.05 0.16
N VAL A 8 -4.03 15.32 -0.51
CA VAL A 8 -3.85 16.56 -1.28
C VAL A 8 -4.41 16.33 -2.68
N ASP A 9 -5.41 17.11 -3.08
CA ASP A 9 -6.07 16.97 -4.37
C ASP A 9 -5.47 17.93 -5.41
N ILE A 10 -5.03 17.37 -6.55
CA ILE A 10 -4.47 18.16 -7.65
C ILE A 10 -4.97 17.68 -9.01
N ASP A 11 -4.89 18.55 -10.02
CA ASP A 11 -5.04 18.15 -11.41
C ASP A 11 -3.69 17.71 -12.01
N ALA A 12 -3.76 16.79 -12.99
CA ALA A 12 -2.58 16.29 -13.69
C ALA A 12 -1.75 17.41 -14.37
N THR A 13 -2.39 18.52 -14.75
CA THR A 13 -1.70 19.68 -15.31
C THR A 13 -0.92 20.48 -14.27
N ASP A 14 -1.33 20.48 -13.00
CA ASP A 14 -0.58 21.13 -11.92
C ASP A 14 0.61 20.27 -11.49
N LEU A 15 0.45 18.94 -11.49
CA LEU A 15 1.56 18.00 -11.28
C LEU A 15 2.70 18.23 -12.29
N ALA A 16 2.36 18.37 -13.59
CA ALA A 16 3.34 18.59 -14.64
C ALA A 16 4.10 19.92 -14.46
N LYS A 17 3.48 20.95 -13.87
CA LYS A 17 4.09 22.26 -13.65
C LYS A 17 4.96 22.31 -12.40
N LYS A 18 4.64 21.52 -11.37
CA LYS A 18 5.26 21.60 -10.03
C LYS A 18 5.68 20.21 -9.52
N ALA A 19 6.29 19.41 -10.38
CA ALA A 19 6.60 18.01 -10.09
C ALA A 19 7.43 17.84 -8.80
N GLY A 20 8.49 18.63 -8.61
CA GLY A 20 9.34 18.55 -7.41
C GLY A 20 8.58 18.85 -6.12
N PHE A 21 7.75 19.90 -6.10
CA PHE A 21 6.93 20.24 -4.93
C PHE A 21 5.99 19.10 -4.53
N TYR A 22 5.32 18.46 -5.50
CA TYR A 22 4.41 17.37 -5.20
C TYR A 22 5.13 16.05 -4.87
N GLN A 23 6.38 15.87 -5.32
CA GLN A 23 7.23 14.77 -4.83
C GLN A 23 7.56 14.96 -3.35
N ASP A 24 7.93 16.18 -2.94
CA ASP A 24 8.20 16.50 -1.53
C ASP A 24 6.93 16.36 -0.66
N GLU A 25 5.77 16.76 -1.18
CA GLU A 25 4.50 16.57 -0.45
C GLU A 25 4.07 15.10 -0.35
N ALA A 26 4.36 14.29 -1.36
CA ALA A 26 4.04 12.86 -1.33
C ALA A 26 4.78 12.08 -0.23
N ILE A 27 5.85 12.66 0.35
CA ILE A 27 6.53 12.14 1.54
C ILE A 27 5.65 12.32 2.79
N ARG A 28 4.89 13.42 2.86
CA ARG A 28 4.09 13.79 4.05
C ARG A 28 2.65 13.33 3.95
N SER A 29 2.07 13.34 2.75
CA SER A 29 0.66 13.04 2.53
C SER A 29 0.42 12.52 1.11
N PRO A 30 -0.47 11.52 0.92
CA PRO A 30 -0.80 11.03 -0.41
C PRO A 30 -1.40 12.14 -1.29
N VAL A 31 -0.88 12.28 -2.50
CA VAL A 31 -1.33 13.28 -3.47
C VAL A 31 -2.24 12.60 -4.49
N ARG A 32 -3.53 12.92 -4.48
CA ARG A 32 -4.51 12.36 -5.41
C ARG A 32 -4.59 13.21 -6.67
N ILE A 33 -4.23 12.60 -7.79
CA ILE A 33 -4.13 13.27 -9.08
C ILE A 33 -5.39 13.00 -9.89
N LYS A 34 -6.07 14.08 -10.27
CA LYS A 34 -7.27 14.08 -11.09
C LYS A 34 -6.94 14.35 -12.55
N LYS A 35 -7.71 13.73 -13.44
CA LYS A 35 -7.72 14.06 -14.87
C LYS A 35 -9.18 14.21 -15.30
N ASN A 36 -9.52 15.35 -15.89
CA ASN A 36 -10.90 15.69 -16.28
C ASN A 36 -11.88 15.58 -15.09
N GLY A 37 -11.48 16.12 -13.93
CA GLY A 37 -12.30 16.15 -12.72
C GLY A 37 -12.43 14.83 -11.96
N ARG A 38 -11.84 13.72 -12.45
CA ARG A 38 -11.93 12.41 -11.80
C ARG A 38 -10.57 11.95 -11.29
N PRO A 39 -10.47 11.41 -10.05
CA PRO A 39 -9.25 10.76 -9.56
C PRO A 39 -8.79 9.65 -10.52
N LYS A 40 -7.49 9.60 -10.81
CA LYS A 40 -6.90 8.57 -11.69
C LYS A 40 -5.74 7.85 -11.03
N THR A 41 -4.86 8.60 -10.37
CA THR A 41 -3.67 8.06 -9.71
C THR A 41 -3.46 8.75 -8.38
N VAL A 42 -2.66 8.13 -7.52
CA VAL A 42 -2.16 8.73 -6.29
C VAL A 42 -0.65 8.66 -6.34
N LEU A 43 0.02 9.76 -6.00
CA LEU A 43 1.46 9.80 -5.76
C LEU A 43 1.70 9.67 -4.25
N ILE A 44 2.60 8.76 -3.89
CA ILE A 44 3.05 8.48 -2.52
C ILE A 44 4.57 8.35 -2.53
N SER A 45 5.18 8.42 -1.34
CA SER A 45 6.60 8.10 -1.20
C SER A 45 6.89 6.66 -1.61
N TYR A 46 8.14 6.40 -2.00
CA TYR A 46 8.60 5.06 -2.31
C TYR A 46 8.44 4.12 -1.10
N GLU A 47 8.81 4.57 0.10
CA GLU A 47 8.69 3.77 1.33
C GLU A 47 7.24 3.38 1.61
N GLU A 48 6.29 4.29 1.41
CA GLU A 48 4.86 4.00 1.59
C GLU A 48 4.36 3.02 0.51
N PHE A 49 4.84 3.15 -0.73
CA PHE A 49 4.54 2.16 -1.78
C PHE A 49 5.03 0.77 -1.39
N ILE A 50 6.26 0.66 -0.87
CA ILE A 50 6.83 -0.62 -0.42
C ILE A 50 6.01 -1.17 0.76
N ARG A 51 5.72 -0.35 1.77
CA ARG A 51 4.88 -0.76 2.92
C ARG A 51 3.50 -1.27 2.51
N LEU A 52 2.88 -0.61 1.53
CA LEU A 52 1.57 -1.00 0.99
C LEU A 52 1.66 -2.28 0.17
N ARG A 53 2.68 -2.41 -0.68
CA ARG A 53 2.93 -3.60 -1.49
C ARG A 53 3.23 -4.81 -0.61
N ASP A 54 4.00 -4.65 0.45
CA ASP A 54 4.37 -5.74 1.35
C ASP A 54 3.18 -6.19 2.22
N ARG A 55 2.12 -5.36 2.31
CA ARG A 55 0.84 -5.72 2.93
C ARG A 55 -0.16 -6.37 1.99
N ASP A 56 0.12 -6.41 0.69
CA ASP A 56 -0.69 -7.23 -0.22
C ASP A 56 -0.46 -8.69 0.16
N ARG A 57 -1.55 -9.44 0.36
CA ARG A 57 -1.48 -10.85 0.74
C ARG A 57 -0.69 -11.59 -0.33
N GLN A 58 0.46 -12.13 0.06
CA GLN A 58 1.23 -13.01 -0.81
C GLN A 58 0.59 -14.41 -0.78
N SER A 59 0.35 -14.98 -1.95
CA SER A 59 -0.10 -16.36 -2.10
C SER A 59 1.06 -17.20 -2.61
N PHE A 60 1.42 -18.23 -1.85
CA PHE A 60 2.39 -19.23 -2.25
C PHE A 60 1.67 -20.55 -2.51
N THR A 61 2.20 -21.33 -3.43
CA THR A 61 1.92 -22.76 -3.50
C THR A 61 2.72 -23.50 -2.43
N VAL A 62 2.39 -24.76 -2.18
CA VAL A 62 3.14 -25.58 -1.21
C VAL A 62 4.59 -25.79 -1.68
N ASP A 63 4.83 -25.79 -2.99
CA ASP A 63 6.15 -26.07 -3.58
C ASP A 63 7.09 -24.85 -3.61
N ASP A 64 6.58 -23.63 -3.46
CA ASP A 64 7.37 -22.38 -3.59
C ASP A 64 7.25 -21.43 -2.39
N ILE A 65 6.65 -21.91 -1.29
CA ILE A 65 6.60 -21.15 -0.04
C ILE A 65 8.01 -21.01 0.56
N PRO A 66 8.39 -19.81 1.02
CA PRO A 66 9.65 -19.62 1.76
C PRO A 66 9.69 -20.44 3.05
N ASP A 67 10.87 -20.98 3.40
CA ASP A 67 11.07 -21.83 4.56
C ASP A 67 10.68 -21.15 5.89
N ASP A 68 10.98 -19.85 6.03
CA ASP A 68 10.63 -19.07 7.22
C ASP A 68 9.12 -18.95 7.44
N ILE A 69 8.36 -18.74 6.36
CA ILE A 69 6.90 -18.72 6.40
C ILE A 69 6.34 -20.12 6.66
N ALA A 70 6.92 -21.16 6.06
CA ALA A 70 6.50 -22.55 6.31
C ALA A 70 6.69 -22.94 7.78
N ASP A 71 7.83 -22.59 8.38
CA ASP A 71 8.15 -22.84 9.79
C ASP A 71 7.16 -22.11 10.72
N GLU A 72 6.83 -20.85 10.43
CA GLU A 72 5.83 -20.09 11.19
C GLU A 72 4.45 -20.75 11.15
N ILE A 73 4.02 -21.25 9.99
CA ILE A 73 2.73 -21.97 9.84
C ILE A 73 2.75 -23.27 10.65
N LEU A 74 3.85 -24.04 10.61
CA LEU A 74 3.99 -25.29 11.35
C LEU A 74 4.02 -25.08 12.87
N ALA A 75 4.58 -23.95 13.32
CA ALA A 75 4.64 -23.57 14.73
C ALA A 75 3.33 -22.92 15.24
N ALA A 76 2.43 -22.53 14.34
CA ALA A 76 1.18 -21.89 14.73
C ALA A 76 0.27 -22.87 15.48
N ASP A 77 -0.21 -22.46 16.65
CA ASP A 77 -1.18 -23.25 17.40
C ASP A 77 -2.57 -23.09 16.78
N VAL A 78 -3.30 -24.19 16.66
CA VAL A 78 -4.68 -24.17 16.18
C VAL A 78 -5.53 -23.50 17.28
N PRO A 79 -6.46 -22.59 16.95
CA PRO A 79 -7.40 -22.06 17.95
C PRO A 79 -8.15 -23.19 18.63
N ASP A 80 -8.31 -23.15 19.95
CA ASP A 80 -8.93 -24.24 20.73
C ASP A 80 -10.37 -24.55 20.28
N GLU A 81 -11.07 -23.55 19.75
CA GLU A 81 -12.41 -23.66 19.18
C GLU A 81 -12.48 -24.44 17.85
N LEU A 82 -11.33 -24.76 17.24
CA LEU A 82 -11.18 -25.57 16.03
C LEU A 82 -10.47 -26.91 16.29
N LYS A 83 -10.11 -27.20 17.54
CA LYS A 83 -9.58 -28.49 17.96
C LYS A 83 -10.78 -29.40 18.29
N ASP A 84 -11.09 -30.34 17.40
CA ASP A 84 -12.06 -31.43 17.66
C ASP A 84 -11.59 -32.34 18.81
#